data_AF-A0A2N0SH81-F1
#
_entry.id   AF-A0A2N0SH81-F1
#
_cell.length_a   1.000
_cell.length_b   1.000
_cell.length_c   1.000
_cell.angle_alpha   90.00
_cell.angle_beta   90.00
_cell.angle_gamma   90.00
#
_symmetry.space_group_name_H-M   'P 1'
#
loop_
_entity.id
_entity.type
_entity.pdbx_description
1 polymer ?
#
loop_
_entity_poly.entity_id
_entity_poly.type
_entity_poly.pdbx_seq_one_letter_code
_entity_poly.pdbx_strand_id
1 'polypeptide(L)'
;MELIKYDETIHPEVWLNKIKLYCYKNQITKKEDIIEFCKSMIHPSINVSKANTFEEILNTLKNDIFFISFKHSVKKKLQKLKFDPKNKNYIQLINIFREYCYEAEINVEEQKKLLLEKLSEDSFQYYFINDNLEKIKSLNDLIIYFNQSFLEQQKLIRFGSCITLKHVATGKYLTSCN
;
A
#
# COMPACT_ATOMS: atom_id res chain seq x y z
N MET A 1 -24.21 -7.20 12.48
CA MET A 1 -22.75 -7.18 12.24
C MET A 1 -22.20 -8.44 12.86
N GLU A 2 -21.47 -9.25 12.11
CA GLU A 2 -20.76 -10.40 12.68
C GLU A 2 -19.72 -9.91 13.69
N LEU A 3 -19.58 -10.65 14.79
CA LEU A 3 -18.63 -10.38 15.86
C LEU A 3 -17.21 -10.58 15.32
N ILE A 4 -16.39 -9.53 15.31
CA ILE A 4 -15.05 -9.57 14.69
C ILE A 4 -14.05 -10.05 15.74
N LYS A 5 -13.96 -11.37 15.94
CA LYS A 5 -12.89 -11.97 16.73
C LYS A 5 -11.53 -11.66 16.10
N TYR A 6 -10.51 -11.52 16.93
CA TYR A 6 -9.14 -11.54 16.42
C TYR A 6 -8.81 -12.99 16.05
N ASP A 7 -8.63 -13.24 14.75
CA ASP A 7 -8.35 -14.56 14.17
C ASP A 7 -6.98 -14.63 13.52
N GLU A 8 -6.10 -13.69 13.89
CA GLU A 8 -4.73 -13.59 13.40
C GLU A 8 -4.60 -13.41 11.87
N THR A 9 -5.71 -13.21 11.13
CA THR A 9 -5.71 -13.00 9.67
C THR A 9 -5.77 -11.53 9.27
N ILE A 10 -5.65 -10.64 10.26
CA ILE A 10 -5.81 -9.19 10.12
C ILE A 10 -4.77 -8.45 10.96
N HIS A 11 -4.28 -7.33 10.45
CA HIS A 11 -3.34 -6.50 11.20
C HIS A 11 -3.99 -5.97 12.52
N PRO A 12 -3.32 -6.03 13.68
CA PRO A 12 -3.88 -5.66 14.98
C PRO A 12 -4.52 -4.27 15.03
N GLU A 13 -3.92 -3.26 14.40
CA GLU A 13 -4.48 -1.90 14.36
C GLU A 13 -5.76 -1.84 13.51
N VAL A 14 -5.81 -2.57 12.40
CA VAL A 14 -6.98 -2.62 11.51
C VAL A 14 -8.13 -3.32 12.23
N TRP A 15 -7.83 -4.43 12.91
CA TRP A 15 -8.78 -5.12 13.77
C TRP A 15 -9.31 -4.23 14.90
N LEU A 16 -8.43 -3.55 15.64
CA LEU A 16 -8.83 -2.67 16.73
C LEU A 16 -9.73 -1.52 16.24
N ASN A 17 -9.44 -0.95 15.06
CA ASN A 17 -10.29 0.07 14.46
C ASN A 17 -11.69 -0.46 14.13
N LYS A 18 -11.80 -1.72 13.66
CA LYS A 18 -13.09 -2.38 13.44
C LYS A 18 -13.84 -2.61 14.77
N ILE A 19 -13.15 -3.02 15.83
CA ILE A 19 -13.74 -3.14 17.18
C ILE A 19 -14.23 -1.80 17.71
N LYS A 20 -13.42 -0.74 17.63
CA LYS A 20 -13.80 0.61 18.06
C LYS A 20 -15.05 1.10 17.32
N LEU A 21 -15.12 0.88 16.01
CA LEU A 21 -16.29 1.22 15.20
C LEU A 21 -17.53 0.43 15.64
N TYR A 22 -17.36 -0.86 15.94
CA TYR A 22 -18.43 -1.69 16.48
C TYR A 22 -18.93 -1.15 17.83
N CYS A 23 -18.03 -0.86 18.76
CA CYS A 23 -18.37 -0.31 20.07
C CYS A 23 -19.13 1.01 19.95
N TYR A 24 -18.64 1.93 19.09
CA TYR A 24 -19.30 3.20 18.82
C TYR A 24 -20.74 3.02 18.30
N LYS A 25 -20.95 2.12 17.33
CA LYS A 25 -22.29 1.83 16.79
C LYS A 25 -23.25 1.24 17.83
N ASN A 26 -22.71 0.51 18.81
CA ASN A 26 -23.50 -0.09 19.90
C ASN A 26 -23.52 0.77 21.17
N GLN A 27 -23.10 2.03 21.09
CA GLN A 27 -23.11 2.99 22.20
C GLN A 27 -22.25 2.55 23.41
N ILE A 28 -21.26 1.68 23.19
CA ILE A 28 -20.24 1.34 24.18
C ILE A 28 -19.18 2.45 24.12
N THR A 29 -19.27 3.41 25.02
CA THR A 29 -18.47 4.64 24.99
C THR A 29 -17.39 4.71 26.07
N LYS A 30 -17.55 3.95 27.16
CA LYS A 30 -16.55 3.91 28.23
C LYS A 30 -15.31 3.16 27.77
N LYS A 31 -14.14 3.76 27.99
CA LYS A 31 -12.86 3.21 27.53
C LYS A 31 -12.59 1.86 28.18
N GLU A 32 -12.92 1.72 29.46
CA GLU A 32 -12.73 0.50 30.26
C GLU A 32 -13.57 -0.65 29.69
N ASP A 33 -14.85 -0.39 29.39
CA ASP A 33 -15.75 -1.37 28.79
C ASP A 33 -15.27 -1.82 27.41
N ILE A 34 -14.73 -0.90 26.60
CA ILE A 34 -14.16 -1.23 25.28
C ILE A 34 -12.91 -2.10 25.43
N ILE A 35 -12.07 -1.84 26.43
CA ILE A 35 -10.86 -2.62 26.69
C ILE A 35 -11.22 -4.05 27.11
N GLU A 36 -12.15 -4.21 28.05
CA GLU A 36 -12.61 -5.54 28.47
C GLU A 36 -13.30 -6.28 27.31
N PHE A 37 -14.08 -5.56 26.49
CA PHE A 37 -14.63 -6.12 25.27
C PHE A 37 -13.54 -6.58 24.30
N CYS A 38 -12.50 -5.78 24.04
CA CYS A 38 -11.36 -6.17 23.21
C CYS A 38 -10.69 -7.46 23.72
N LYS A 39 -10.44 -7.55 25.03
CA LYS A 39 -9.84 -8.76 25.64
C LYS A 39 -10.72 -10.00 25.40
N SER A 40 -12.04 -9.86 25.49
CA SER A 40 -12.98 -10.97 25.26
C SER A 40 -13.00 -11.48 23.81
N MET A 41 -12.52 -10.66 22.86
CA MET A 41 -12.49 -10.98 21.42
C MET A 41 -11.19 -11.63 20.96
N ILE A 42 -10.21 -11.77 21.86
CA ILE A 42 -8.90 -12.36 21.59
C ILE A 42 -8.89 -13.79 22.11
N HIS A 43 -8.31 -14.71 21.36
CA HIS A 43 -8.22 -16.09 21.79
C HIS A 43 -7.39 -16.21 23.10
N PRO A 44 -7.82 -17.01 24.10
CA PRO A 44 -7.13 -17.09 25.40
C PRO A 44 -5.67 -17.55 25.36
N SER A 45 -5.21 -18.11 24.24
CA SER A 45 -3.78 -18.45 24.05
C SER A 45 -2.87 -17.22 24.02
N ILE A 46 -3.41 -16.03 23.72
CA ILE A 46 -2.67 -14.76 23.71
C ILE A 46 -2.97 -14.02 25.02
N ASN A 47 -1.96 -13.88 25.88
CA ASN A 47 -2.15 -13.31 27.21
C ASN A 47 -2.25 -11.77 27.20
N VAL A 48 -3.47 -11.25 27.04
CA VAL A 48 -3.80 -9.82 27.13
C VAL A 48 -4.40 -9.39 28.47
N SER A 49 -4.46 -10.30 29.45
CA SER A 49 -5.14 -10.06 30.74
C SER A 49 -4.58 -8.85 31.51
N LYS A 50 -3.25 -8.67 31.44
CA LYS A 50 -2.53 -7.59 32.12
C LYS A 50 -2.60 -6.25 31.40
N ALA A 51 -3.12 -6.19 30.17
CA ALA A 51 -3.17 -4.98 29.39
C ALA A 51 -4.28 -4.03 29.88
N ASN A 52 -3.93 -2.78 30.18
CA ASN A 52 -4.85 -1.74 30.64
C ASN A 52 -5.04 -0.62 29.61
N THR A 53 -4.33 -0.70 28.49
CA THR A 53 -4.40 0.28 27.40
C THR A 53 -4.50 -0.42 26.05
N PHE A 54 -5.05 0.28 25.05
CA PHE A 54 -5.07 -0.22 23.68
C PHE A 54 -3.66 -0.47 23.13
N GLU A 55 -2.70 0.35 23.52
CA GLU A 55 -1.30 0.21 23.12
C GLU A 55 -0.68 -1.06 23.69
N GLU A 56 -0.93 -1.37 24.97
CA GLU A 56 -0.50 -2.64 25.56
C GLU A 56 -1.12 -3.84 24.85
N ILE A 57 -2.42 -3.80 24.53
CA ILE A 57 -3.06 -4.87 23.74
C ILE A 57 -2.39 -5.02 22.38
N LEU A 58 -2.20 -3.91 21.64
CA LEU A 58 -1.56 -3.94 20.32
C LEU A 58 -0.13 -4.49 20.40
N ASN A 59 0.65 -4.07 21.39
CA ASN A 59 2.00 -4.57 21.60
C ASN A 59 2.01 -6.07 21.92
N THR A 60 1.08 -6.56 22.74
CA THR A 60 0.92 -8.01 22.97
C THR A 60 0.58 -8.75 21.68
N LEU A 61 -0.38 -8.26 20.90
CA LEU A 61 -0.79 -8.89 19.64
C LEU A 61 0.35 -8.88 18.60
N LYS A 62 1.11 -7.79 18.49
CA LYS A 62 2.23 -7.67 17.54
C LYS A 62 3.46 -8.49 17.94
N ASN A 63 3.64 -8.78 19.22
CA ASN A 63 4.74 -9.64 19.70
C ASN A 63 4.39 -11.13 19.65
N ASP A 64 3.14 -11.49 19.36
CA ASP A 64 2.71 -12.87 19.26
C ASP A 64 3.25 -13.55 17.98
N ILE A 65 3.56 -14.84 18.08
CA ILE A 65 4.16 -15.63 16.98
C ILE A 65 3.22 -15.73 15.76
N PHE A 66 1.90 -15.68 15.96
CA PHE A 66 0.94 -15.71 14.87
C PHE A 66 0.97 -14.42 14.06
N PHE A 67 1.26 -13.26 14.66
CA PHE A 67 1.42 -12.01 13.91
C PHE A 67 2.63 -12.05 12.98
N ILE A 68 3.73 -12.67 13.42
CA ILE A 68 4.91 -12.91 12.55
C ILE A 68 4.49 -13.76 11.33
N SER A 69 3.71 -14.82 11.56
CA SER A 69 3.19 -15.69 10.51
C SER A 69 2.26 -14.96 9.54
N PHE A 70 1.38 -14.10 10.07
CA PHE A 70 0.51 -13.22 9.30
C PHE A 70 1.32 -12.30 8.38
N LYS A 71 2.30 -11.56 8.92
CA LYS A 71 3.16 -10.65 8.13
C LYS A 71 3.84 -11.40 6.98
N HIS A 72 4.38 -12.59 7.25
CA HIS A 72 4.99 -13.42 6.22
C HIS A 72 3.99 -13.87 5.15
N SER A 73 2.76 -14.21 5.54
CA SER A 73 1.69 -14.59 4.60
C SER A 73 1.31 -13.42 3.67
N VAL A 74 1.20 -12.21 4.20
CA VAL A 74 0.89 -10.99 3.44
C VAL A 74 2.06 -10.65 2.51
N LYS A 75 3.30 -10.75 2.98
CA LYS A 75 4.50 -10.59 2.16
C LYS A 75 4.52 -11.57 0.97
N LYS A 76 4.13 -12.83 1.18
CA LYS A 76 3.97 -13.80 0.08
C LYS A 76 2.89 -13.40 -0.92
N LYS A 77 1.77 -12.84 -0.46
CA LYS A 77 0.72 -12.31 -1.36
C LYS A 77 1.28 -11.12 -2.17
N LEU A 78 2.02 -10.22 -1.53
CA LEU A 78 2.67 -9.08 -2.15
C LEU A 78 3.70 -9.52 -3.21
N GLN A 79 4.50 -10.54 -2.94
CA GLN A 79 5.44 -11.11 -3.91
C GLN A 79 4.75 -11.72 -5.13
N LYS A 80 3.55 -12.29 -4.95
CA LYS A 80 2.74 -12.86 -6.03
C LYS A 80 1.90 -11.83 -6.79
N LEU A 81 1.82 -10.59 -6.30
CA LEU A 81 1.09 -9.52 -6.96
C LEU A 81 1.68 -9.30 -8.35
N LYS A 82 0.85 -9.33 -9.39
CA LYS A 82 1.27 -9.14 -10.78
C LYS A 82 0.86 -7.76 -11.24
N PHE A 83 1.80 -7.02 -11.81
CA PHE A 83 1.53 -5.76 -12.47
C PHE A 83 1.46 -5.98 -13.99
N ASP A 84 0.32 -5.62 -14.57
CA ASP A 84 0.16 -5.56 -16.02
C ASP A 84 0.14 -4.07 -16.45
N PRO A 85 1.19 -3.58 -17.12
CA PRO A 85 1.26 -2.18 -17.58
C PRO A 85 0.18 -1.82 -18.61
N LYS A 86 -0.44 -2.82 -19.25
CA LYS A 86 -1.54 -2.60 -20.20
C LYS A 86 -2.90 -2.52 -19.50
N ASN A 87 -2.98 -2.92 -18.24
CA ASN A 87 -4.20 -2.85 -17.46
C ASN A 87 -4.46 -1.39 -17.05
N LYS A 88 -5.57 -0.84 -17.54
CA LYS A 88 -6.01 0.53 -17.21
C LYS A 88 -6.34 0.73 -15.73
N ASN A 89 -6.46 -0.35 -14.95
CA ASN A 89 -6.83 -0.31 -13.54
C ASN A 89 -5.62 -0.49 -12.59
N TYR A 90 -4.52 0.21 -12.86
CA TYR A 90 -3.34 0.22 -11.98
C TYR A 90 -3.65 0.78 -10.58
N ILE A 91 -4.73 1.54 -10.41
CA ILE A 91 -5.19 2.08 -9.12
C ILE A 91 -5.52 0.95 -8.14
N GLN A 92 -6.25 -0.08 -8.59
CA GLN A 92 -6.54 -1.25 -7.75
C GLN A 92 -5.26 -1.95 -7.29
N LEU A 93 -4.28 -2.06 -8.19
CA LEU A 93 -3.00 -2.67 -7.87
C LEU A 93 -2.23 -1.86 -6.83
N ILE A 94 -2.14 -0.54 -6.98
CA ILE A 94 -1.49 0.33 -5.99
C ILE A 94 -2.18 0.20 -4.63
N ASN A 95 -3.51 0.16 -4.60
CA ASN A 95 -4.26 0.04 -3.34
C ASN A 95 -3.93 -1.28 -2.64
N ILE A 96 -3.95 -2.40 -3.36
CA ILE A 96 -3.58 -3.71 -2.83
C ILE A 96 -2.11 -3.72 -2.38
N PHE A 97 -1.21 -3.15 -3.18
CA PHE A 97 0.20 -3.01 -2.82
C PHE A 97 0.37 -2.24 -1.51
N ARG A 98 -0.27 -1.08 -1.40
CA ARG A 98 -0.23 -0.21 -0.20
C ARG A 98 -0.77 -0.94 1.03
N GLU A 99 -1.89 -1.62 0.89
CA GLU A 99 -2.52 -2.41 1.96
C GLU A 99 -1.57 -3.50 2.45
N TYR A 100 -1.01 -4.30 1.54
CA TYR A 100 -0.08 -5.37 1.90
C TYR A 100 1.23 -4.86 2.49
N CYS A 101 1.77 -3.72 2.01
CA CYS A 101 2.94 -3.10 2.61
C CYS A 101 2.70 -2.67 4.06
N TYR A 102 1.52 -2.12 4.35
CA TYR A 102 1.14 -1.73 5.71
C TYR A 102 0.90 -2.95 6.60
N GLU A 103 0.09 -3.92 6.14
CA GLU A 103 -0.24 -5.12 6.92
C GLU A 103 0.98 -6.00 7.23
N ALA A 104 1.95 -6.07 6.33
CA ALA A 104 3.19 -6.81 6.56
C ALA A 104 4.28 -5.98 7.26
N GLU A 105 4.01 -4.73 7.66
CA GLU A 105 4.97 -3.78 8.24
C GLU A 105 6.29 -3.69 7.44
N ILE A 106 6.19 -3.62 6.11
CA ILE A 106 7.36 -3.56 5.22
C ILE A 106 8.02 -2.19 5.32
N ASN A 107 9.34 -2.14 5.49
CA ASN A 107 10.10 -0.88 5.51
C ASN A 107 10.21 -0.26 4.10
N VAL A 108 10.51 1.04 4.04
CA VAL A 108 10.53 1.80 2.77
C VAL A 108 11.52 1.25 1.74
N GLU A 109 12.71 0.82 2.16
CA GLU A 109 13.72 0.28 1.23
C GLU A 109 13.26 -1.04 0.60
N GLU A 110 12.63 -1.89 1.40
CA GLU A 110 12.04 -3.12 0.90
C GLU A 110 10.80 -2.86 0.03
N GLN A 111 9.97 -1.86 0.35
CA GLN A 111 8.85 -1.45 -0.50
C GLN A 111 9.33 -1.02 -1.90
N LYS A 112 10.40 -0.22 -1.98
CA LYS A 112 11.02 0.20 -3.26
C LYS A 112 11.41 -1.01 -4.10
N LYS A 113 12.17 -1.94 -3.50
CA LYS A 113 12.61 -3.17 -4.17
C LYS A 113 11.43 -4.01 -4.65
N LEU A 114 10.45 -4.24 -3.79
CA LEU A 114 9.28 -5.06 -4.13
C LEU A 114 8.46 -4.47 -5.27
N LEU A 115 8.31 -3.15 -5.34
CA LEU A 115 7.60 -2.51 -6.45
C LEU A 115 8.38 -2.64 -7.75
N LEU A 116 9.70 -2.38 -7.73
CA LEU A 116 10.55 -2.50 -8.91
C LEU A 116 10.55 -3.94 -9.47
N GLU A 117 10.58 -4.95 -8.60
CA GLU A 117 10.44 -6.37 -9.00
C GLU A 117 9.11 -6.69 -9.70
N LYS A 118 8.08 -5.83 -9.58
CA LYS A 118 6.80 -6.01 -10.31
C LYS A 118 6.79 -5.35 -11.67
N LEU A 119 7.73 -4.44 -11.91
CA LEU A 119 7.85 -3.73 -13.17
C LEU A 119 8.76 -4.51 -14.11
N SER A 120 8.51 -4.39 -15.40
CA SER A 120 9.45 -4.89 -16.41
C SER A 120 10.69 -4.01 -16.37
N GLU A 121 11.89 -4.59 -16.38
CA GLU A 121 13.15 -3.82 -16.40
C GLU A 121 13.25 -2.88 -17.62
N ASP A 122 12.67 -3.30 -18.75
CA ASP A 122 12.58 -2.46 -19.96
C ASP A 122 11.46 -1.39 -19.92
N SER A 123 10.66 -1.32 -18.85
CA SER A 123 9.56 -0.36 -18.76
C SER A 123 10.03 1.03 -18.38
N PHE A 124 9.38 2.05 -18.94
CA PHE A 124 9.62 3.44 -18.53
C PHE A 124 9.35 3.64 -17.03
N GLN A 125 8.32 2.98 -16.49
CA GLN A 125 7.98 3.01 -15.08
C GLN A 125 9.15 2.56 -14.20
N TYR A 126 9.83 1.48 -14.59
CA TYR A 126 10.99 0.96 -13.89
C TYR A 126 12.11 2.00 -13.83
N TYR A 127 12.55 2.50 -15.00
CA TYR A 127 13.62 3.50 -15.06
C TYR A 127 13.28 4.77 -14.30
N PHE A 128 12.07 5.31 -14.52
CA PHE A 128 11.64 6.54 -13.87
C PHE A 128 11.68 6.46 -12.34
N ILE A 129 11.22 5.34 -11.78
CA ILE A 129 11.24 5.13 -10.32
C ILE A 129 12.67 4.87 -9.86
N ASN A 130 13.41 4.02 -10.56
CA ASN A 130 14.80 3.65 -10.24
C ASN A 130 15.71 4.89 -10.17
N ASP A 131 15.59 5.80 -11.15
CA ASP A 131 16.38 7.03 -11.23
C ASP A 131 16.02 8.05 -10.14
N ASN A 132 14.90 7.86 -9.43
CA ASN A 132 14.43 8.74 -8.37
C ASN A 132 14.37 8.07 -6.99
N LEU A 133 14.99 6.90 -6.80
CA LEU A 133 14.94 6.14 -5.54
C LEU A 133 15.41 6.91 -4.31
N GLU A 134 16.42 7.77 -4.46
CA GLU A 134 16.95 8.59 -3.36
C GLU A 134 15.94 9.64 -2.87
N LYS A 135 15.04 10.10 -3.76
CA LYS A 135 14.01 11.09 -3.44
C LYS A 135 12.79 10.45 -2.77
N ILE A 136 12.61 9.14 -2.92
CA ILE A 136 11.51 8.38 -2.33
C ILE A 136 11.86 8.07 -0.87
N LYS A 137 11.18 8.72 0.08
CA LYS A 137 11.43 8.55 1.53
C LYS A 137 10.29 7.82 2.24
N SER A 138 9.19 7.58 1.55
CA SER A 138 8.00 6.94 2.10
C SER A 138 7.24 6.15 1.04
N LEU A 139 6.29 5.32 1.49
CA LEU A 139 5.33 4.65 0.61
C LEU A 139 4.52 5.66 -0.22
N ASN A 140 4.16 6.79 0.37
CA ASN A 140 3.40 7.83 -0.33
C ASN A 140 4.22 8.43 -1.47
N ASP A 141 5.51 8.72 -1.24
CA ASP A 141 6.41 9.18 -2.29
C ASP A 141 6.52 8.13 -3.39
N LEU A 142 6.69 6.86 -3.03
CA LEU A 142 6.78 5.76 -4.00
C LEU A 142 5.54 5.70 -4.91
N ILE A 143 4.35 5.86 -4.33
CA ILE A 143 3.08 5.91 -5.07
C ILE A 143 3.00 7.16 -5.95
N ILE A 144 3.48 8.31 -5.48
CA ILE A 144 3.54 9.55 -6.27
C ILE A 144 4.43 9.36 -7.50
N TYR A 145 5.66 8.86 -7.32
CA TYR A 145 6.59 8.62 -8.43
C TYR A 145 6.06 7.55 -9.39
N PHE A 146 5.42 6.49 -8.87
CA PHE A 146 4.75 5.51 -9.69
C PHE A 146 3.67 6.15 -10.57
N ASN A 147 2.80 6.98 -10.02
CA ASN A 147 1.77 7.69 -10.80
C ASN A 147 2.37 8.69 -11.80
N GLN A 148 3.39 9.45 -11.38
CA GLN A 148 4.09 10.39 -12.26
C GLN A 148 4.75 9.70 -13.44
N SER A 149 5.27 8.48 -13.26
CA SER A 149 5.88 7.74 -14.35
C SER A 149 4.91 7.54 -15.53
N PHE A 150 3.62 7.31 -15.29
CA PHE A 150 2.64 7.20 -16.39
C PHE A 150 2.37 8.55 -17.06
N LEU A 151 2.33 9.64 -16.30
CA LEU A 151 2.12 10.99 -16.84
C LEU A 151 3.31 11.42 -17.70
N GLU A 152 4.54 11.17 -17.25
CA GLU A 152 5.74 11.46 -18.02
C GLU A 152 5.86 10.56 -19.25
N GLN A 153 5.47 9.29 -19.14
CA GLN A 153 5.47 8.37 -20.29
C GLN A 153 4.53 8.82 -21.42
N GLN A 154 3.48 9.58 -21.13
CA GLN A 154 2.56 10.13 -22.13
C GLN A 154 3.16 11.30 -22.91
N LYS A 155 4.16 11.99 -22.35
CA LYS A 155 4.85 13.10 -23.01
C LYS A 155 5.95 12.63 -23.97
N LEU A 156 6.32 11.36 -23.91
CA LEU A 156 7.35 10.79 -24.78
C LEU A 156 6.87 10.68 -26.22
N ILE A 157 7.70 11.17 -27.15
CA ILE A 157 7.55 10.88 -28.57
C ILE A 157 8.02 9.44 -28.79
N ARG A 158 7.14 8.59 -29.30
CA ARG A 158 7.43 7.18 -29.56
C ARG A 158 7.57 6.94 -31.06
N PHE A 159 8.15 5.80 -31.42
CA PHE A 159 8.13 5.35 -32.81
C PHE A 159 6.67 5.27 -33.31
N GLY A 160 6.40 5.91 -34.45
CA GLY A 160 5.04 6.04 -35.01
C GLY A 160 4.22 7.21 -34.45
N SER A 161 4.75 8.00 -33.51
CA SER A 161 4.10 9.26 -33.11
C SER A 161 4.07 10.24 -34.30
N CYS A 162 2.90 10.81 -34.57
CA CYS A 162 2.78 11.95 -35.47
C CYS A 162 3.12 13.21 -34.69
N ILE A 163 4.21 13.87 -35.08
CA ILE A 163 4.66 15.11 -34.44
C ILE A 163 4.47 16.28 -35.40
N THR A 164 3.99 17.41 -34.89
CA THR A 164 3.92 18.66 -35.65
C THR A 164 4.89 19.65 -35.00
N LEU A 165 5.89 20.10 -35.75
CA LEU A 165 6.85 21.08 -35.27
C LEU A 165 6.34 22.49 -35.63
N LYS A 166 6.28 23.39 -34.66
CA LYS A 166 5.84 24.79 -34.83
C LYS A 166 7.01 25.72 -34.52
N HIS A 167 7.31 26.63 -35.44
CA HIS A 167 8.29 27.68 -35.20
C HIS A 167 7.68 28.73 -34.25
N VAL A 168 8.30 28.92 -33.08
CA VAL A 168 7.76 29.73 -31.99
C VAL A 168 7.58 31.20 -32.41
N ALA A 169 8.59 31.80 -33.05
CA ALA A 169 8.58 33.24 -33.35
C ALA A 169 7.59 33.61 -34.47
N THR A 170 7.35 32.73 -35.44
CA THR A 170 6.46 33.04 -36.58
C THR A 170 5.10 32.37 -36.48
N GLY A 171 4.92 31.43 -35.54
CA GLY A 171 3.70 30.63 -35.41
C GLY A 171 3.46 29.64 -36.55
N LYS A 172 4.36 29.54 -37.53
CA LYS A 172 4.22 28.65 -38.69
C LYS A 172 4.58 27.21 -38.32
N TYR A 173 3.85 26.26 -38.87
CA TYR A 173 4.20 24.85 -38.77
C TYR A 173 5.26 24.50 -39.81
N LEU A 174 6.26 23.70 -39.41
CA LEU A 174 7.17 23.04 -40.34
C LEU A 174 6.34 22.09 -41.20
N THR A 175 6.37 22.34 -42.50
CA THR A 175 5.78 21.50 -43.52
C THR A 175 6.92 21.08 -44.44
N SER A 176 6.93 19.85 -44.93
CA SER A 176 7.89 19.48 -45.97
C SER A 176 7.46 20.17 -47.26
N CYS A 177 8.37 20.93 -47.87
CA CYS A 177 8.19 21.32 -49.26
C CYS A 177 8.40 20.06 -50.12
N ASN A 178 7.46 19.77 -51.02
CA ASN A 178 7.73 18.90 -52.16
C ASN A 178 8.60 19.65 -53.17
#